data_AF-A0A673MP18-F1
#
_entry.id   AF-A0A673MP18-F1
#
_cell.length_a   1.000
_cell.length_b   1.000
_cell.length_c   1.000
_cell.angle_alpha   90.00
_cell.angle_beta   90.00
_cell.angle_gamma   90.00
#
_symmetry.space_group_name_H-M   'P 1'
#
loop_
_entity.id
_entity.type
_entity.pdbx_description
1 polymer ?
#
loop_
_entity_poly.entity_id
_entity_poly.type
_entity_poly.pdbx_seq_one_letter_code
_entity_poly.pdbx_strand_id
1 'polypeptide(L)'
;NRSSAVNGCHQNELVFWKGCLPGGQGNLCKVCMGGTEEADNHNERYYGNMGALSGKSFGDVAFMEHHSLESNIERLARLVYFELLCGDGSRAPLTEWKTCNLGAIPSNIVMTHPVLTARIYDLLKSQVSRPDSGFHLFESQQYGESDLLFKDATRCLVHTSHMDYRTILGEEFYSQAESIFNCTHSSENKRKHYYIYTSYLFALIYNHWILKELDLK
;
A
#
# COMPACT_ATOMS: atom_id res chain seq x y z
N ASN A 1 41.89 4.07 -9.09
CA ASN A 1 40.63 4.81 -9.27
C ASN A 1 39.65 4.01 -10.12
N ARG A 2 38.88 3.13 -9.50
CA ARG A 2 37.74 2.45 -10.13
C ARG A 2 36.54 2.73 -9.24
N SER A 3 35.75 3.72 -9.63
CA SER A 3 34.53 4.10 -8.94
C SER A 3 33.52 2.97 -9.11
N SER A 4 33.25 2.25 -8.02
CA SER A 4 32.22 1.22 -7.95
C SER A 4 30.85 1.89 -7.88
N ALA A 5 30.20 2.04 -9.02
CA ALA A 5 28.75 2.21 -9.05
C ALA A 5 28.14 0.87 -8.61
N VAL A 6 27.70 0.81 -7.36
CA VAL A 6 26.95 -0.33 -6.84
C VAL A 6 25.59 -0.33 -7.52
N ASN A 7 25.36 -1.28 -8.43
CA ASN A 7 24.08 -1.46 -9.11
C ASN A 7 23.04 -1.96 -8.09
N GLY A 8 22.15 -1.07 -7.65
CA GLY A 8 21.17 -1.27 -6.57
C GLY A 8 19.93 -2.12 -6.91
N CYS A 9 19.97 -2.95 -7.96
CA CYS A 9 18.76 -3.57 -8.52
C CYS A 9 18.49 -5.03 -8.11
N HIS A 10 19.28 -5.59 -7.19
CA HIS A 10 19.15 -7.00 -6.76
C HIS A 10 18.64 -7.19 -5.33
N GLN A 11 18.04 -6.18 -4.69
CA GLN A 11 17.92 -6.20 -3.22
C GLN A 11 16.65 -6.86 -2.65
N ASN A 12 15.52 -6.96 -3.35
CA ASN A 12 14.27 -7.39 -2.68
C ASN A 12 14.24 -8.88 -2.31
N GLU A 13 14.79 -9.77 -3.14
CA GLU A 13 14.89 -11.21 -2.80
C GLU A 13 15.96 -11.53 -1.75
N LEU A 14 16.84 -10.55 -1.45
CA LEU A 14 17.94 -10.68 -0.49
C LEU A 14 17.61 -10.11 0.90
N VAL A 15 16.54 -9.31 1.02
CA VAL A 15 16.20 -8.63 2.29
C VAL A 15 15.31 -9.50 3.19
N PHE A 16 14.35 -10.25 2.62
CA PHE A 16 13.46 -11.14 3.39
C PHE A 16 13.57 -12.58 2.89
N TRP A 17 13.87 -13.50 3.81
CA TRP A 17 14.02 -14.92 3.52
C TRP A 17 12.68 -15.61 3.14
N LYS A 18 11.57 -15.10 3.68
CA LYS A 18 10.18 -15.44 3.34
C LYS A 18 9.27 -14.24 3.59
N GLY A 19 8.23 -14.08 2.79
CA GLY A 19 7.20 -13.06 2.99
C GLY A 19 5.91 -13.40 2.24
N CYS A 20 4.90 -12.55 2.42
CA CYS A 20 3.73 -12.50 1.54
C CYS A 20 3.64 -11.10 0.93
N LEU A 21 3.95 -11.02 -0.35
CA LEU A 21 3.76 -9.87 -1.22
C LEU A 21 2.84 -10.35 -2.36
N PRO A 22 1.53 -10.06 -2.29
CA PRO A 22 0.58 -10.39 -3.35
C PRO A 22 1.08 -9.89 -4.71
N GLY A 23 1.06 -10.75 -5.74
CA GLY A 23 1.64 -10.46 -7.06
C GLY A 23 3.18 -10.54 -7.16
N GLY A 24 3.87 -10.84 -6.05
CA GLY A 24 5.31 -11.11 -6.02
C GLY A 24 5.66 -12.54 -6.43
N GLN A 25 6.95 -12.82 -6.60
CA GLN A 25 7.47 -14.15 -6.96
C GLN A 25 8.52 -14.63 -5.95
N GLY A 26 8.84 -15.93 -6.01
CA GLY A 26 9.94 -16.51 -5.24
C GLY A 26 9.71 -16.45 -3.73
N ASN A 27 10.72 -15.98 -2.98
CA ASN A 27 10.68 -15.95 -1.51
C ASN A 27 9.56 -15.07 -0.95
N LEU A 28 9.11 -14.09 -1.73
CA LEU A 28 8.12 -13.09 -1.30
C LEU A 28 6.67 -13.60 -1.38
N CYS A 29 6.39 -14.77 -1.96
CA CYS A 29 5.05 -15.36 -1.96
C CYS A 29 4.92 -16.61 -1.07
N LYS A 30 6.01 -17.00 -0.39
CA LYS A 30 6.09 -18.30 0.33
C LYS A 30 5.13 -18.45 1.50
N VAL A 31 4.63 -17.36 2.06
CA VAL A 31 3.69 -17.40 3.20
C VAL A 31 2.31 -16.85 2.85
N CYS A 32 2.02 -16.58 1.57
CA CYS A 32 0.68 -16.17 1.14
C CYS A 32 -0.33 -17.33 1.27
N MET A 33 -1.61 -17.01 1.52
CA MET A 33 -2.69 -17.97 1.70
C MET A 33 -3.91 -17.61 0.84
N GLY A 34 -3.75 -17.73 -0.47
CA GLY A 34 -4.75 -17.48 -1.51
C GLY A 34 -4.73 -18.56 -2.59
N GLY A 35 -5.86 -18.75 -3.28
CA GLY A 35 -6.11 -19.90 -4.16
C GLY A 35 -5.23 -20.04 -5.41
N THR A 36 -4.32 -19.09 -5.66
CA THR A 36 -3.33 -19.12 -6.74
C THR A 36 -2.12 -18.30 -6.28
N GLU A 37 -0.91 -18.84 -6.43
CA GLU A 37 0.39 -18.31 -5.92
C GLU A 37 0.80 -16.90 -6.43
N GLU A 38 -0.12 -16.14 -7.04
CA GLU A 38 0.16 -14.86 -7.71
C GLU A 38 -1.01 -13.87 -7.59
N ALA A 39 -2.04 -14.15 -6.77
CA ALA A 39 -3.21 -13.27 -6.67
C ALA A 39 -2.83 -11.91 -6.05
N ASP A 40 -2.99 -10.83 -6.81
CA ASP A 40 -2.75 -9.44 -6.44
C ASP A 40 -4.06 -8.72 -6.03
N ASN A 41 -5.01 -9.46 -5.47
CA ASN A 41 -6.36 -9.01 -5.15
C ASN A 41 -6.91 -9.70 -3.89
N HIS A 42 -8.13 -9.33 -3.49
CA HIS A 42 -8.83 -9.85 -2.30
C HIS A 42 -9.08 -11.38 -2.29
N ASN A 43 -8.74 -12.13 -3.35
CA ASN A 43 -8.69 -13.60 -3.28
C ASN A 43 -7.48 -14.11 -2.48
N GLU A 44 -6.46 -13.28 -2.28
CA GLU A 44 -5.35 -13.54 -1.36
C GLU A 44 -5.73 -13.05 0.04
N ARG A 45 -5.73 -13.97 1.01
CA ARG A 45 -6.15 -13.67 2.38
C ARG A 45 -5.26 -12.63 3.08
N TYR A 46 -4.00 -12.54 2.67
CA TYR A 46 -3.06 -11.56 3.19
C TYR A 46 -2.96 -10.28 2.33
N TYR A 47 -3.91 -10.06 1.43
CA TYR A 47 -3.99 -8.85 0.63
C TYR A 47 -4.44 -7.61 1.44
N GLY A 48 -3.83 -6.47 1.11
CA GLY A 48 -4.17 -5.17 1.70
C GLY A 48 -3.81 -5.01 3.18
N ASN A 49 -4.21 -3.88 3.76
CA ASN A 49 -3.87 -3.52 5.15
C ASN A 49 -4.41 -4.56 6.16
N MET A 50 -5.64 -5.01 5.97
CA MET A 50 -6.27 -5.99 6.87
C MET A 50 -5.71 -7.40 6.72
N GLY A 51 -5.34 -7.80 5.49
CA GLY A 51 -4.70 -9.07 5.22
C GLY A 51 -3.29 -9.15 5.82
N ALA A 52 -2.48 -8.09 5.65
CA ALA A 52 -1.15 -7.98 6.24
C ALA A 52 -1.18 -8.17 7.76
N LEU A 53 -2.21 -7.63 8.42
CA LEU A 53 -2.40 -7.79 9.86
C LEU A 53 -2.89 -9.20 10.26
N SER A 54 -3.67 -9.85 9.39
CA SER A 54 -4.15 -11.21 9.64
C SER A 54 -3.06 -12.27 9.43
N GLY A 55 -1.96 -11.92 8.75
CA GLY A 55 -0.78 -12.76 8.51
C GLY A 55 0.10 -13.06 9.72
N LYS A 56 -0.36 -12.68 10.93
CA LYS A 56 0.37 -12.82 12.21
C LYS A 56 1.04 -14.18 12.41
N SER A 57 0.47 -15.27 11.90
CA SER A 57 1.02 -16.61 12.10
C SER A 57 2.27 -16.93 11.27
N PHE A 58 2.67 -16.10 10.31
CA PHE A 58 3.75 -16.44 9.36
C PHE A 58 4.78 -15.34 9.08
N GLY A 59 4.66 -14.16 9.69
CA GLY A 59 5.61 -13.05 9.48
C GLY A 59 5.79 -12.18 10.72
N ASP A 60 7.04 -11.86 11.04
CA ASP A 60 7.40 -11.01 12.19
C ASP A 60 7.16 -9.52 11.92
N VAL A 61 7.06 -9.16 10.63
CA VAL A 61 6.98 -7.78 10.14
C VAL A 61 5.79 -7.64 9.18
N ALA A 62 4.87 -6.73 9.49
CA ALA A 62 3.82 -6.30 8.57
C ALA A 62 4.08 -4.86 8.12
N PHE A 63 3.97 -4.61 6.81
CA PHE A 63 3.91 -3.26 6.27
C PHE A 63 2.45 -2.83 6.19
N MET A 64 2.07 -1.67 6.72
CA MET A 64 0.68 -1.17 6.69
C MET A 64 0.64 0.32 6.37
N GLU A 65 -0.50 1.01 6.51
CA GLU A 65 -0.64 2.48 6.47
C GLU A 65 -1.13 3.04 7.81
N HIS A 66 -0.81 4.31 8.12
CA HIS A 66 -1.16 4.94 9.41
C HIS A 66 -2.67 4.96 9.70
N HIS A 67 -3.53 5.20 8.72
CA HIS A 67 -4.98 5.27 8.94
C HIS A 67 -5.55 3.88 9.25
N SER A 68 -5.02 2.83 8.62
CA SER A 68 -5.37 1.44 8.92
C SER A 68 -4.89 1.04 10.30
N LEU A 69 -3.73 1.56 10.73
CA LEU A 69 -3.26 1.42 12.09
C LEU A 69 -4.22 2.09 13.08
N GLU A 70 -4.61 3.34 12.86
CA GLU A 70 -5.53 4.08 13.73
C GLU A 70 -6.90 3.41 13.83
N SER A 71 -7.47 2.97 12.71
CA SER A 71 -8.78 2.30 12.70
C SER A 71 -8.76 0.93 13.37
N ASN A 72 -7.60 0.29 13.46
CA ASN A 72 -7.42 -1.02 14.09
C ASN A 72 -6.68 -0.96 15.43
N ILE A 73 -6.31 0.20 15.94
CA ILE A 73 -5.38 0.31 17.08
C ILE A 73 -5.91 -0.39 18.33
N GLU A 74 -7.21 -0.33 18.58
CA GLU A 74 -7.83 -1.04 19.71
C GLU A 74 -7.79 -2.56 19.53
N ARG A 75 -8.08 -3.04 18.31
CA ARG A 75 -7.98 -4.46 17.96
C ARG A 75 -6.53 -4.95 18.09
N LEU A 76 -5.59 -4.16 17.60
CA LEU A 76 -4.15 -4.40 17.66
C LEU A 76 -3.61 -4.41 19.09
N ALA A 77 -3.99 -3.43 19.89
CA ALA A 77 -3.60 -3.31 21.30
C ALA A 77 -4.14 -4.48 22.13
N ARG A 78 -5.34 -4.98 21.82
CA ARG A 78 -5.93 -6.17 22.46
C ARG A 78 -5.29 -7.48 22.02
N LEU A 79 -4.60 -7.50 20.88
CA LEU A 79 -3.99 -8.69 20.30
C LEU A 79 -2.52 -8.93 20.69
N VAL A 80 -1.92 -8.08 21.56
CA VAL A 80 -0.66 -8.32 22.32
C VAL A 80 0.52 -8.78 21.42
N TYR A 81 1.55 -8.02 21.02
CA TYR A 81 1.99 -6.63 21.18
C TYR A 81 2.66 -6.23 19.85
N PHE A 82 2.16 -5.19 19.16
CA PHE A 82 2.85 -4.62 18.00
C PHE A 82 3.60 -3.35 18.41
N GLU A 83 4.83 -3.22 17.93
CA GLU A 83 5.62 -1.99 18.00
C GLU A 83 5.90 -1.47 16.59
N LEU A 84 6.02 -0.15 16.47
CA LEU A 84 6.50 0.49 15.26
C LEU A 84 8.03 0.36 15.20
N LEU A 85 8.57 0.09 14.01
CA LEU A 85 10.00 0.27 13.75
C LEU A 85 10.23 1.63 13.09
N CYS A 86 11.07 2.45 13.72
CA CYS A 86 11.39 3.79 13.26
C CYS A 86 12.58 3.77 12.29
N GLY A 87 12.70 4.79 11.44
CA GLY A 87 13.80 4.90 10.48
C GLY A 87 15.20 5.02 11.11
N ASP A 88 15.29 5.40 12.39
CA ASP A 88 16.54 5.45 13.17
C ASP A 88 16.92 4.10 13.81
N GLY A 89 16.10 3.06 13.59
CA GLY A 89 16.28 1.72 14.16
C GLY A 89 15.72 1.56 15.58
N SER A 90 15.16 2.63 16.16
CA SER A 90 14.45 2.56 17.43
C SER A 90 13.06 1.91 17.27
N ARG A 91 12.39 1.66 18.40
CA ARG A 91 11.02 1.14 18.44
C ARG A 91 10.15 2.08 19.22
N ALA A 92 8.90 2.22 18.80
CA ALA A 92 7.93 3.10 19.44
C ALA A 92 6.56 2.41 19.57
N PRO A 93 5.73 2.83 20.55
CA PRO A 93 4.35 2.35 20.64
C PRO A 93 3.53 2.82 19.43
N LEU A 94 2.46 2.09 19.09
CA LEU A 94 1.59 2.39 17.94
C LEU A 94 1.02 3.83 17.94
N THR A 95 0.87 4.42 19.12
CA THR A 95 0.39 5.79 19.30
C THR A 95 1.36 6.86 18.80
N GLU A 96 2.65 6.53 18.66
CA GLU A 96 3.72 7.45 18.24
C GLU A 96 4.01 7.40 16.74
N TRP A 97 3.06 6.92 15.93
CA TRP A 97 3.20 6.83 14.47
C TRP A 97 3.60 8.15 13.80
N LYS A 98 3.21 9.30 14.35
CA LYS A 98 3.55 10.61 13.79
C LYS A 98 5.04 10.91 13.83
N THR A 99 5.74 10.45 14.87
CA THR A 99 7.18 10.67 15.08
C THR A 99 8.02 9.47 14.66
N CYS A 100 7.44 8.28 14.67
CA CYS A 100 8.09 7.03 14.28
C CYS A 100 7.43 6.44 13.01
N ASN A 101 7.99 6.78 11.85
CA ASN A 101 7.51 6.30 10.54
C ASN A 101 8.64 6.16 9.53
N LEU A 102 8.37 5.43 8.45
CA LEU A 102 9.33 5.19 7.36
C LEU A 102 9.23 6.23 6.23
N GLY A 103 8.16 7.03 6.21
CA GLY A 103 7.97 8.05 5.21
C GLY A 103 6.50 8.41 5.00
N ALA A 104 6.28 9.49 4.27
CA ALA A 104 4.96 9.89 3.82
C ALA A 104 4.65 9.28 2.45
N ILE A 105 3.42 8.82 2.27
CA ILE A 105 2.90 8.34 0.98
C ILE A 105 1.85 9.32 0.45
N PRO A 106 1.75 9.49 -0.88
CA PRO A 106 0.67 10.26 -1.47
C PRO A 106 -0.68 9.56 -1.22
N SER A 107 -1.74 10.34 -1.13
CA SER A 107 -3.10 9.80 -1.02
C SER A 107 -3.49 9.03 -2.29
N ASN A 108 -4.40 8.06 -2.17
CA ASN A 108 -4.95 7.35 -3.33
C ASN A 108 -5.60 8.33 -4.31
N ILE A 109 -5.31 8.19 -5.60
CA ILE A 109 -5.82 9.06 -6.66
C ILE A 109 -6.65 8.25 -7.65
N VAL A 110 -7.83 8.77 -7.98
CA VAL A 110 -8.65 8.25 -9.08
C VAL A 110 -8.11 8.81 -10.38
N MET A 111 -7.48 7.96 -11.18
CA MET A 111 -6.96 8.33 -12.50
C MET A 111 -8.03 8.09 -13.57
N THR A 112 -8.24 9.08 -14.44
CA THR A 112 -9.22 8.99 -15.52
C THR A 112 -8.63 9.52 -16.82
N HIS A 113 -9.30 9.23 -17.94
CA HIS A 113 -9.01 9.97 -19.17
C HIS A 113 -9.32 11.47 -18.95
N PRO A 114 -8.46 12.41 -19.43
CA PRO A 114 -8.62 13.84 -19.14
C PRO A 114 -9.99 14.43 -19.51
N VAL A 115 -10.57 13.94 -20.60
CA VAL A 115 -11.89 14.38 -21.09
C VAL A 115 -13.04 13.96 -20.15
N LEU A 116 -12.84 12.92 -19.34
CA LEU A 116 -13.87 12.35 -18.46
C LEU A 116 -13.75 12.84 -17.01
N THR A 117 -12.68 13.55 -16.64
CA THR A 117 -12.35 13.87 -15.24
C THR A 117 -13.49 14.60 -14.52
N ALA A 118 -14.00 15.69 -15.09
CA ALA A 118 -15.09 16.45 -14.47
C ALA A 118 -16.36 15.60 -14.28
N ARG A 119 -16.74 14.84 -15.32
CA ARG A 119 -17.94 13.98 -15.28
C ARG A 119 -17.82 12.87 -14.24
N ILE A 120 -16.64 12.26 -14.11
CA ILE A 120 -16.38 11.21 -13.12
C ILE A 120 -16.37 11.81 -11.71
N TYR A 121 -15.78 12.98 -11.53
CA TYR A 121 -15.80 13.68 -10.24
C TYR A 121 -17.23 13.97 -9.79
N ASP A 122 -18.05 14.56 -10.66
CA ASP A 122 -19.45 14.87 -10.35
C ASP A 122 -20.25 13.60 -10.01
N LEU A 123 -20.03 12.52 -10.76
CA LEU A 123 -20.64 11.22 -10.49
C LEU A 123 -20.27 10.71 -9.10
N LEU A 124 -18.97 10.62 -8.78
CA LEU A 124 -18.52 10.13 -7.47
C LEU A 124 -19.02 11.04 -6.33
N LYS A 125 -18.96 12.36 -6.52
CA LYS A 125 -19.45 13.33 -5.54
C LYS A 125 -20.95 13.18 -5.29
N SER A 126 -21.73 12.88 -6.33
CA SER A 126 -23.17 12.64 -6.21
C SER A 126 -23.50 11.39 -5.39
N GLN A 127 -22.68 10.33 -5.47
CA GLN A 127 -22.85 9.12 -4.67
C GLN A 127 -22.51 9.39 -3.20
N VAL A 128 -21.41 10.10 -2.93
CA VAL A 128 -21.02 10.49 -1.56
C VAL A 128 -22.07 11.39 -0.91
N SER A 129 -22.74 12.24 -1.69
CA SER A 129 -23.75 13.19 -1.19
C SER A 129 -25.14 12.56 -1.04
N ARG A 130 -25.30 11.26 -1.31
CA ARG A 130 -26.56 10.50 -1.19
C ARG A 130 -26.45 9.38 -0.15
N PRO A 131 -26.26 9.71 1.15
CA PRO A 131 -26.14 8.70 2.20
C PRO A 131 -27.40 7.83 2.36
N ASP A 132 -28.57 8.33 1.96
CA ASP A 132 -29.85 7.61 2.10
C ASP A 132 -30.08 6.53 1.02
N SER A 133 -29.13 6.32 0.11
CA SER A 133 -29.26 5.36 -1.00
C SER A 133 -29.08 3.90 -0.59
N GLY A 134 -28.74 3.63 0.68
CA GLY A 134 -28.35 2.30 1.18
C GLY A 134 -27.00 1.81 0.67
N PHE A 135 -26.33 2.60 -0.17
CA PHE A 135 -25.00 2.35 -0.70
C PHE A 135 -24.04 3.43 -0.18
N HIS A 136 -23.00 3.01 0.53
CA HIS A 136 -21.98 3.89 1.07
C HIS A 136 -20.66 3.64 0.34
N LEU A 137 -20.18 4.65 -0.40
CA LEU A 137 -19.03 4.50 -1.31
C LEU A 137 -17.72 4.12 -0.59
N PHE A 138 -17.58 4.53 0.66
CA PHE A 138 -16.40 4.31 1.50
C PHE A 138 -16.67 3.31 2.63
N GLU A 139 -17.69 2.47 2.50
CA GLU A 139 -17.94 1.39 3.46
C GLU A 139 -18.04 0.06 2.71
N SER A 140 -17.01 -0.77 2.86
CA SER A 140 -17.01 -2.08 2.23
C SER A 140 -17.36 -3.23 3.16
N GLN A 141 -17.39 -3.01 4.48
CA GLN A 141 -17.60 -4.07 5.48
C GLN A 141 -18.89 -4.89 5.24
N GLN A 142 -19.96 -4.24 4.76
CA GLN A 142 -21.21 -4.91 4.41
C GLN A 142 -21.10 -5.90 3.24
N TYR A 143 -20.03 -5.81 2.46
CA TYR A 143 -19.73 -6.70 1.33
C TYR A 143 -18.72 -7.79 1.68
N GLY A 144 -18.35 -7.93 2.96
CA GLY A 144 -17.52 -9.02 3.48
C GLY A 144 -16.02 -8.76 3.51
N GLU A 145 -15.55 -7.65 2.93
CA GLU A 145 -14.12 -7.29 2.85
C GLU A 145 -13.89 -5.81 3.18
N SER A 146 -12.63 -5.43 3.41
CA SER A 146 -12.21 -4.05 3.68
C SER A 146 -11.53 -3.41 2.47
N ASP A 147 -11.60 -2.08 2.35
CA ASP A 147 -10.87 -1.32 1.33
C ASP A 147 -11.11 -1.84 -0.11
N LEU A 148 -12.38 -2.12 -0.47
CA LEU A 148 -12.72 -2.67 -1.78
C LEU A 148 -12.43 -1.71 -2.95
N LEU A 149 -13.35 -0.79 -3.23
CA LEU A 149 -13.20 0.18 -4.33
C LEU A 149 -12.43 1.42 -3.87
N PHE A 150 -12.72 1.86 -2.66
CA PHE A 150 -12.06 2.96 -1.96
C PHE A 150 -11.66 2.46 -0.59
N LYS A 151 -10.64 3.10 0.01
CA LYS A 151 -10.30 2.83 1.40
C LYS A 151 -11.47 3.20 2.29
N ASP A 152 -11.78 2.37 3.28
CA ASP A 152 -12.90 2.63 4.18
C ASP A 152 -12.64 3.87 5.06
N ALA A 153 -11.37 4.21 5.28
CA ALA A 153 -10.96 5.43 5.97
C ALA A 153 -11.14 6.72 5.14
N THR A 154 -11.60 6.62 3.88
CA THR A 154 -11.76 7.79 3.00
C THR A 154 -12.84 8.72 3.55
N ARG A 155 -12.49 9.98 3.80
CA ARG A 155 -13.43 10.98 4.32
C ARG A 155 -14.08 11.83 3.24
N CYS A 156 -13.36 12.10 2.15
CA CYS A 156 -13.84 12.97 1.08
C CYS A 156 -13.07 12.75 -0.22
N LEU A 157 -13.65 13.25 -1.31
CA LEU A 157 -13.01 13.37 -2.62
C LEU A 157 -12.62 14.82 -2.86
N VAL A 158 -11.33 15.05 -3.08
CA VAL A 158 -10.78 16.35 -3.44
C VAL A 158 -10.66 16.42 -4.96
N HIS A 159 -11.21 17.46 -5.56
CA HIS A 159 -11.05 17.69 -7.00
C HIS A 159 -9.61 18.12 -7.27
N THR A 160 -8.92 17.35 -8.09
CA THR A 160 -7.61 17.73 -8.63
C THR A 160 -7.80 18.37 -10.00
N SER A 161 -7.07 19.45 -10.27
CA SER A 161 -6.99 20.00 -11.62
C SER A 161 -6.24 19.03 -12.55
N HIS A 162 -6.09 19.37 -13.83
CA HIS A 162 -5.21 18.66 -14.76
C HIS A 162 -3.75 18.77 -14.31
N MET A 163 -3.37 17.98 -13.31
CA MET A 163 -2.02 17.85 -12.80
C MET A 163 -1.39 16.61 -13.43
N ASP A 164 -0.12 16.71 -13.77
CA ASP A 164 0.65 15.53 -14.13
C ASP A 164 0.91 14.67 -12.88
N TYR A 165 1.13 13.38 -13.11
CA TYR A 165 1.30 12.41 -12.04
C TYR A 165 2.51 12.70 -11.14
N ARG A 166 3.58 13.32 -11.65
CA ARG A 166 4.77 13.66 -10.85
C ARG A 166 4.45 14.79 -9.87
N THR A 167 3.70 15.80 -10.31
CA THR A 167 3.19 16.86 -9.43
C THR A 167 2.28 16.28 -8.34
N ILE A 168 1.43 15.31 -8.69
CA ILE A 168 0.50 14.66 -7.74
C ILE A 168 1.25 13.85 -6.68
N LEU A 169 2.26 13.08 -7.08
CA LEU A 169 3.02 12.22 -6.16
C LEU A 169 4.03 13.00 -5.32
N GLY A 170 4.47 14.15 -5.80
CA GLY A 170 5.57 14.91 -5.22
C GLY A 170 6.94 14.39 -5.68
N GLU A 171 7.90 15.31 -5.76
CA GLU A 171 9.23 15.02 -6.31
C GLU A 171 9.98 13.93 -5.54
N GLU A 172 9.91 13.98 -4.21
CA GLU A 172 10.61 13.05 -3.33
C GLU A 172 10.14 11.61 -3.55
N PHE A 173 8.83 11.36 -3.44
CA PHE A 173 8.25 10.03 -3.67
C PHE A 173 8.47 9.56 -5.11
N TYR A 174 8.32 10.47 -6.08
CA TYR A 174 8.56 10.14 -7.50
C TYR A 174 9.99 9.67 -7.75
N SER A 175 10.98 10.38 -7.20
CA SER A 175 12.39 10.02 -7.40
C SER A 175 12.74 8.66 -6.78
N GLN A 176 12.21 8.35 -5.60
CA GLN A 176 12.37 7.04 -4.96
C GLN A 176 11.69 5.92 -5.78
N ALA A 177 10.46 6.14 -6.22
CA ALA A 177 9.72 5.19 -7.05
C ALA A 177 10.45 4.93 -8.38
N GLU A 178 10.92 5.97 -9.06
CA GLU A 178 11.68 5.85 -10.31
C GLU A 178 12.96 5.03 -10.12
N SER A 179 13.70 5.26 -9.03
CA SER A 179 14.89 4.48 -8.70
C SER A 179 14.58 2.99 -8.52
N ILE A 180 13.47 2.65 -7.88
CA ILE A 180 13.02 1.27 -7.69
C ILE A 180 12.58 0.65 -9.03
N PHE A 181 11.82 1.39 -9.83
CA PHE A 181 11.30 0.90 -11.11
C PHE A 181 12.37 0.70 -12.18
N ASN A 182 13.44 1.51 -12.17
CA ASN A 182 14.58 1.29 -13.04
C ASN A 182 15.28 -0.05 -12.81
N CYS A 183 15.02 -0.68 -11.65
CA CYS A 183 15.51 -2.01 -11.32
C CYS A 183 14.60 -3.16 -11.75
N THR A 184 13.34 -2.87 -12.06
CA THR A 184 12.40 -3.85 -12.62
C THR A 184 12.48 -3.81 -14.14
N HIS A 185 13.22 -4.75 -14.74
CA HIS A 185 13.20 -4.93 -16.19
C HIS A 185 11.83 -5.47 -16.62
N SER A 186 10.89 -4.57 -16.94
CA SER A 186 9.75 -4.94 -17.78
C SER A 186 10.25 -5.09 -19.21
N SER A 187 10.59 -6.32 -19.59
CA SER A 187 10.82 -6.68 -20.99
C SER A 187 9.50 -6.58 -21.75
N GLU A 188 9.06 -5.37 -22.11
CA GLU A 188 8.27 -5.05 -23.31
C GLU A 188 7.71 -3.63 -23.24
N ASN A 189 8.24 -2.77 -24.10
CA ASN A 189 7.56 -1.60 -24.68
C ASN A 189 7.16 -0.46 -23.70
N LYS A 190 7.64 0.76 -23.97
CA LYS A 190 7.39 1.99 -23.19
C LYS A 190 5.90 2.34 -22.95
N ARG A 191 4.96 1.71 -23.67
CA ARG A 191 3.51 1.78 -23.42
C ARG A 191 3.04 0.92 -22.24
N LYS A 192 3.69 -0.22 -21.97
CA LYS A 192 3.44 -1.03 -20.77
C LYS A 192 4.00 -0.36 -19.52
N HIS A 193 5.05 0.46 -19.62
CA HIS A 193 5.54 1.27 -18.50
C HIS A 193 4.44 2.16 -17.90
N TYR A 194 3.53 2.73 -18.70
CA TYR A 194 2.42 3.54 -18.17
C TYR A 194 1.41 2.71 -17.38
N TYR A 195 1.04 1.52 -17.88
CA TYR A 195 0.10 0.61 -17.21
C TYR A 195 0.71 -0.10 -15.99
N ILE A 196 2.00 -0.43 -16.05
CA ILE A 196 2.79 -0.99 -14.94
C ILE A 196 3.04 0.09 -13.89
N TYR A 197 3.31 1.34 -14.28
CA TYR A 197 3.30 2.47 -13.35
C TYR A 197 1.93 2.55 -12.66
N THR A 198 0.81 2.45 -13.37
CA THR A 198 -0.50 2.51 -12.68
C THR A 198 -0.79 1.30 -11.80
N SER A 199 -0.34 0.07 -12.13
CA SER A 199 -0.63 -1.11 -11.28
C SER A 199 0.36 -1.29 -10.12
N TYR A 200 1.65 -1.01 -10.34
CA TYR A 200 2.69 -1.15 -9.31
C TYR A 200 2.88 0.12 -8.48
N LEU A 201 2.54 1.31 -8.98
CA LEU A 201 2.40 2.47 -8.09
C LEU A 201 1.21 2.23 -7.15
N PHE A 202 0.14 1.58 -7.59
CA PHE A 202 -0.87 1.05 -6.67
C PHE A 202 -0.22 0.12 -5.62
N ALA A 203 0.60 -0.88 -6.03
CA ALA A 203 1.31 -1.78 -5.11
C ALA A 203 2.33 -1.11 -4.16
N LEU A 204 3.05 -0.07 -4.61
CA LEU A 204 4.03 0.69 -3.80
C LEU A 204 3.36 1.75 -2.92
N ILE A 205 2.17 2.24 -3.30
CA ILE A 205 1.30 3.08 -2.45
C ILE A 205 0.74 2.26 -1.28
N TYR A 206 0.68 0.92 -1.39
CA TYR A 206 -0.02 0.11 -0.39
C TYR A 206 0.68 -0.09 0.95
N ASN A 207 2.00 0.10 1.10
CA ASN A 207 2.67 -0.45 2.28
C ASN A 207 3.95 0.28 2.66
N HIS A 208 3.94 1.08 3.74
CA HIS A 208 5.18 1.63 4.32
C HIS A 208 5.13 1.88 5.83
N TRP A 209 4.81 0.85 6.61
CA TRP A 209 4.88 0.92 8.07
C TRP A 209 5.26 -0.43 8.65
N ILE A 210 6.49 -0.62 9.16
CA ILE A 210 6.89 -1.90 9.73
C ILE A 210 6.36 -2.05 11.16
N LEU A 211 5.45 -3.01 11.36
CA LEU A 211 5.03 -3.50 12.67
C LEU A 211 5.81 -4.76 13.02
N LYS A 212 6.46 -4.81 14.18
CA LYS A 212 7.17 -6.00 14.66
C LYS A 212 6.43 -6.72 15.79
N GLU A 213 6.35 -8.05 15.75
CA GLU A 213 5.88 -8.88 16.87
C GLU A 213 6.94 -8.98 18.00
N LEU A 214 6.49 -8.87 19.24
CA LEU A 214 7.32 -9.08 20.44
C LEU A 214 7.28 -10.55 20.87
N ASP A 215 8.43 -11.24 20.75
CA ASP A 215 8.65 -12.55 21.37
C ASP A 215 8.57 -12.43 22.90
N LEU A 216 7.47 -12.89 23.49
CA LEU A 216 7.38 -13.14 24.93
C LEU A 216 7.94 -14.54 25.21
N LYS A 217 9.10 -14.60 25.88
CA LYS A 217 9.52 -15.78 26.65
C LYS A 217 8.76 -15.85 27.97
#